data_AF-A0A8T1PH18-F1
#
_entry.id   AF-A0A8T1PH18-F1
#
_cell.length_a   1.000
_cell.length_b   1.000
_cell.length_c   1.000
_cell.angle_alpha   90.00
_cell.angle_beta   90.00
_cell.angle_gamma   90.00
#
_symmetry.space_group_name_H-M   'P 1'
#
loop_
_entity.id
_entity.type
_entity.pdbx_description
1 polymer ?
#
loop_
_entity_poly.entity_id
_entity_poly.type
_entity_poly.pdbx_seq_one_letter_code
_entity_poly.pdbx_strand_id
1 'polypeptide(L)'
;MLTWPLFGDQFMNEKLVVQVLKIGVRVGVEDPVNWGEEEKTGVLVKKEDVKGAIERLMNEGEEREERRTKVREMGEMAKRAVEDGGSSQVEMTMLIRGIMLRTGCRECT
;
A
#
# COMPACT_ATOMS: atom_id res chain seq x y z
N MET A 1 -0.52 -8.23 4.34
CA MET A 1 -1.63 -8.03 3.37
C MET A 1 -1.61 -9.16 2.35
N LEU A 2 -2.77 -9.62 1.89
CA LEU A 2 -2.90 -10.51 0.74
C LEU A 2 -3.22 -9.63 -0.48
N THR A 3 -2.39 -9.62 -1.53
CA THR A 3 -2.59 -8.73 -2.68
C THR A 3 -3.37 -9.43 -3.78
N TRP A 4 -4.44 -8.77 -4.23
CA TRP A 4 -5.32 -9.18 -5.32
C TRP A 4 -5.57 -7.98 -6.23
N PRO A 5 -4.62 -7.65 -7.12
CA PRO A 5 -4.78 -6.53 -8.05
C PRO A 5 -5.87 -6.86 -9.08
N LEU A 6 -6.64 -5.85 -9.46
CA LEU A 6 -7.66 -5.92 -10.51
C LEU A 6 -7.25 -5.07 -11.71
N PHE A 7 -6.90 -3.80 -11.52
CA PHE A 7 -6.55 -2.90 -12.63
C PHE A 7 -5.72 -1.70 -12.12
N GLY A 8 -5.28 -0.85 -13.04
CA GLY A 8 -4.63 0.42 -12.71
C GLY A 8 -3.27 0.25 -12.02
N ASP A 9 -3.01 1.09 -11.03
CA ASP A 9 -1.76 1.13 -10.27
C ASP A 9 -1.59 -0.04 -9.28
N GLN A 10 -2.64 -0.85 -9.08
CA GLN A 10 -2.66 -1.93 -8.08
C GLN A 10 -1.55 -2.97 -8.31
N PHE A 11 -1.14 -3.22 -9.56
CA PHE A 11 -0.03 -4.12 -9.88
C PHE A 11 1.32 -3.56 -9.40
N MET A 12 1.51 -2.24 -9.51
CA MET A 12 2.70 -1.58 -8.96
C MET A 12 2.66 -1.59 -7.43
N ASN A 13 1.49 -1.35 -6.84
CA ASN A 13 1.30 -1.43 -5.39
C ASN A 13 1.54 -2.86 -4.86
N GLU A 14 1.16 -3.91 -5.59
CA GLU A 14 1.53 -5.29 -5.25
C GLU A 14 3.06 -5.46 -5.22
N LYS A 15 3.79 -4.97 -6.22
CA LYS A 15 5.26 -5.06 -6.25
C LYS A 15 5.90 -4.32 -5.08
N LEU A 16 5.41 -3.12 -4.77
CA LEU A 16 5.84 -2.36 -3.60
C LEU A 16 5.64 -3.17 -2.31
N VAL A 17 4.43 -3.69 -2.08
CA VAL A 17 4.06 -4.41 -0.86
C VAL A 17 4.80 -5.74 -0.70
N VAL A 18 4.92 -6.51 -1.78
CA VAL A 18 5.43 -7.89 -1.74
C VAL A 18 6.94 -7.94 -1.94
N GLN A 19 7.49 -7.19 -2.91
CA GLN A 19 8.90 -7.31 -3.28
C GLN A 19 9.79 -6.31 -2.56
N VAL A 20 9.33 -5.06 -2.43
CA VAL A 20 10.13 -3.98 -1.83
C VAL A 20 9.99 -3.97 -0.31
N LEU A 21 8.77 -3.78 0.17
CA LEU A 21 8.46 -3.70 1.61
C LEU A 21 8.48 -5.08 2.27
N LYS A 22 8.22 -6.15 1.51
CA LYS A 22 8.16 -7.54 1.98
C LYS A 22 7.21 -7.71 3.16
N ILE A 23 6.01 -7.12 3.08
CA ILE A 23 4.96 -7.15 4.12
C ILE A 23 3.66 -7.83 3.66
N GLY A 24 3.65 -8.37 2.44
CA GLY A 24 2.47 -9.03 1.88
C GLY A 24 2.79 -10.30 1.11
N VAL A 25 1.72 -10.99 0.73
CA VAL A 25 1.72 -12.23 -0.05
C VAL A 25 0.82 -12.02 -1.26
N ARG A 26 1.29 -12.37 -2.47
CA ARG A 26 0.48 -12.28 -3.68
C ARG A 26 -0.38 -13.51 -3.90
N VAL A 27 -1.62 -13.30 -4.36
CA VAL A 27 -2.53 -14.37 -4.76
C VAL A 27 -2.11 -14.99 -6.09
N GLY A 28 -1.60 -14.16 -7.02
CA GLY A 28 -1.13 -14.63 -8.33
C GLY A 28 -1.94 -14.13 -9.52
N VAL A 29 -2.69 -13.03 -9.38
CA VAL A 29 -3.26 -12.35 -10.55
C VAL A 29 -2.12 -11.72 -11.36
N GLU A 30 -2.07 -12.01 -12.66
CA GLU A 30 -1.01 -11.53 -13.57
C GLU A 30 -1.52 -10.52 -14.59
N ASP A 31 -2.76 -10.68 -15.05
CA ASP A 31 -3.37 -9.82 -16.06
C ASP A 31 -4.38 -8.85 -15.45
N PRO A 32 -4.34 -7.56 -15.86
CA PRO A 32 -5.34 -6.58 -15.44
C PRO A 32 -6.70 -6.85 -16.11
N VAL A 33 -7.74 -6.57 -15.35
CA VAL A 33 -9.13 -6.46 -15.81
C VAL A 33 -9.30 -5.12 -16.53
N ASN A 34 -9.90 -5.11 -17.72
CA ASN A 34 -10.34 -3.86 -18.33
C ASN A 34 -11.45 -3.24 -17.48
N TRP A 35 -11.30 -1.96 -17.14
CA TRP A 35 -12.27 -1.22 -16.34
C TRP A 35 -13.67 -1.26 -16.98
N GLY A 36 -14.68 -1.71 -16.24
CA GLY A 36 -16.05 -1.89 -16.74
C GLY A 36 -16.30 -3.20 -17.51
N GLU A 37 -15.31 -4.08 -17.61
CA GLU A 37 -15.44 -5.43 -18.18
C GLU A 37 -15.16 -6.51 -17.13
N GLU A 38 -15.42 -6.21 -15.85
CA GLU A 38 -15.14 -7.13 -14.74
C GLU A 38 -15.90 -8.44 -14.89
N GLU A 39 -17.14 -8.39 -15.38
CA GLU A 39 -18.00 -9.57 -15.57
C GLU A 39 -17.58 -10.44 -16.77
N LYS A 40 -16.88 -9.86 -17.75
CA LYS A 40 -16.35 -10.58 -18.92
C LYS A 40 -15.00 -11.22 -18.63
N THR A 41 -14.29 -10.68 -17.65
CA THR A 41 -12.98 -11.19 -17.26
C THR A 41 -13.23 -12.47 -16.48
N GLY A 42 -12.92 -13.61 -17.10
CA GLY A 42 -13.13 -14.92 -16.51
C GLY A 42 -12.30 -15.15 -15.24
N VAL A 43 -12.26 -16.39 -14.77
CA VAL A 43 -11.53 -16.75 -13.55
C VAL A 43 -10.01 -16.54 -13.75
N LEU A 44 -9.45 -15.53 -13.09
CA LEU A 44 -8.02 -15.18 -13.15
C LEU A 44 -7.13 -16.03 -12.23
N VAL A 45 -7.71 -16.63 -11.19
CA VAL A 45 -6.98 -17.42 -10.17
C VAL A 45 -7.87 -18.54 -9.66
N LYS A 46 -7.27 -19.72 -9.44
CA LYS A 46 -8.00 -20.90 -8.97
C LYS A 46 -8.17 -20.88 -7.46
N LYS A 47 -9.10 -21.70 -6.96
CA LYS A 47 -9.33 -21.87 -5.51
C LYS A 47 -8.05 -22.31 -4.79
N GLU A 48 -7.25 -23.14 -5.43
CA GLU A 48 -6.00 -23.68 -4.89
C GLU A 48 -4.96 -22.57 -4.70
N ASP A 49 -4.89 -21.61 -5.64
CA ASP A 49 -3.97 -20.46 -5.55
C ASP A 49 -4.34 -19.58 -4.36
N VAL A 50 -5.64 -19.31 -4.19
CA VAL A 50 -6.18 -18.56 -3.05
C VAL A 50 -5.88 -19.27 -1.73
N LYS A 51 -6.15 -20.58 -1.65
CA LYS A 51 -5.86 -21.38 -0.45
C LYS A 51 -4.38 -21.34 -0.10
N GLY A 52 -3.50 -21.55 -1.08
CA GLY A 52 -2.05 -21.52 -0.88
C GLY A 52 -1.53 -20.12 -0.51
N ALA A 53 -2.15 -19.04 -1.00
CA ALA A 53 -1.82 -17.68 -0.58
C ALA A 53 -2.25 -17.41 0.87
N ILE A 54 -3.43 -17.87 1.28
CA ILE A 54 -3.91 -17.74 2.67
C ILE A 54 -3.02 -18.54 3.62
N GLU A 55 -2.68 -19.78 3.27
CA GLU A 55 -1.76 -20.62 4.05
C GLU A 55 -0.40 -19.93 4.21
N ARG A 56 0.24 -19.47 3.12
CA ARG A 56 1.50 -18.72 3.20
C ARG A 56 1.41 -17.46 4.06
N LEU A 57 0.28 -16.77 4.04
CA LEU A 57 0.07 -15.56 4.84
C LEU A 57 -0.07 -15.87 6.33
N MET A 58 -0.78 -16.95 6.68
CA MET A 58 -1.23 -17.25 8.04
C MET A 58 -0.36 -18.25 8.78
N ASN A 59 0.33 -19.15 8.05
CA ASN A 59 1.16 -20.20 8.62
C ASN A 59 2.21 -19.62 9.57
N GLU A 60 2.38 -20.29 10.70
CA GLU A 60 3.43 -19.96 11.65
C GLU A 60 4.81 -20.18 11.04
N GLY A 61 5.77 -19.35 11.44
CA GLY A 61 7.13 -19.41 10.94
C GLY A 61 7.78 -18.04 10.87
N GLU A 62 9.08 -18.07 10.60
CA GLU A 62 9.93 -16.89 10.55
C GLU A 62 9.41 -15.83 9.56
N GLU A 63 8.99 -16.24 8.36
CA GLU A 63 8.47 -15.28 7.38
C GLU A 63 7.23 -14.50 7.87
N ARG A 64 6.34 -15.14 8.65
CA ARG A 64 5.15 -14.47 9.20
C ARG A 64 5.55 -13.42 10.23
N GLU A 65 6.46 -13.78 11.12
CA GLU A 65 6.94 -12.89 12.18
C GLU A 65 7.76 -11.73 11.63
N GLU A 66 8.59 -11.98 10.60
CA GLU A 66 9.29 -10.91 9.87
C GLU A 66 8.32 -9.91 9.24
N ARG A 67 7.30 -10.41 8.53
CA ARG A 67 6.27 -9.56 7.91
C ARG A 67 5.54 -8.73 8.97
N ARG A 68 5.14 -9.35 10.09
CA ARG A 68 4.44 -8.66 11.19
C ARG A 68 5.30 -7.61 11.88
N THR A 69 6.58 -7.91 12.10
CA THR A 69 7.54 -6.98 12.70
C THR A 69 7.71 -5.75 11.82
N LYS A 70 7.96 -5.93 10.52
CA LYS A 70 8.07 -4.83 9.54
C LYS A 70 6.79 -3.99 9.48
N VAL A 71 5.62 -4.61 9.50
CA VAL A 71 4.33 -3.89 9.51
C VAL A 71 4.19 -3.03 10.77
N ARG A 72 4.59 -3.54 11.94
CA ARG A 72 4.54 -2.76 13.19
C ARG A 72 5.48 -1.55 13.12
N GLU A 73 6.71 -1.75 12.67
CA GLU A 73 7.69 -0.67 12.50
C GLU A 73 7.21 0.39 11.49
N MET A 74 6.63 -0.04 10.37
CA MET A 74 6.01 0.86 9.39
C MET A 74 4.84 1.64 9.98
N GLY A 75 4.00 1.00 10.80
CA GLY A 75 2.90 1.68 11.50
C GLY A 75 3.41 2.79 12.42
N GLU A 76 4.48 2.52 13.16
CA GLU A 76 5.11 3.54 14.03
C GLU A 76 5.76 4.67 13.21
N MET A 77 6.43 4.36 12.10
CA MET A 77 6.99 5.37 11.19
C MET A 77 5.90 6.25 10.59
N ALA A 78 4.80 5.65 10.12
CA ALA A 78 3.68 6.38 9.54
C ALA A 78 3.03 7.32 10.56
N LYS A 79 2.88 6.88 11.83
CA LYS A 79 2.39 7.72 12.92
C LYS A 79 3.31 8.92 13.17
N ARG A 80 4.62 8.68 13.31
CA ARG A 80 5.62 9.75 13.50
C ARG A 80 5.68 10.74 12.34
N ALA A 81 5.46 10.28 11.11
CA ALA A 81 5.50 11.13 9.92
C ALA A 81 4.42 12.23 9.93
N VAL A 82 3.29 11.99 10.60
CA VAL A 82 2.15 12.94 10.65
C VAL A 82 2.03 13.71 11.97
N GLU A 83 2.78 13.32 13.00
CA GLU A 83 2.89 14.07 14.26
C GLU A 83 3.59 15.43 14.06
N ASP A 84 3.51 16.31 15.05
CA ASP A 84 4.15 17.63 14.99
C ASP A 84 5.66 17.52 14.78
N GLY A 85 6.16 18.19 13.74
CA GLY A 85 7.55 18.09 13.31
C GLY A 85 7.88 16.83 12.49
N GLY A 86 6.90 15.96 12.24
CA GLY A 86 7.01 14.81 11.36
C GLY A 86 7.14 15.21 9.89
N SER A 87 7.73 14.34 9.07
CA SER A 87 8.05 14.64 7.66
C SER A 87 6.83 15.07 6.84
N SER A 88 5.72 14.34 6.93
CA SER A 88 4.51 14.66 6.18
C SER A 88 3.84 15.93 6.69
N GLN A 89 3.86 16.17 8.00
CA GLN A 89 3.34 17.40 8.61
C GLN A 89 4.13 18.63 8.15
N VAL A 90 5.46 18.52 8.12
CA VAL A 90 6.37 19.57 7.66
C VAL A 90 6.15 19.86 6.18
N GLU A 91 6.13 18.83 5.33
CA GLU A 91 5.92 18.99 3.88
C GLU A 91 4.57 19.64 3.56
N MET A 92 3.49 19.23 4.24
CA MET A 92 2.18 19.86 4.06
C MET A 92 2.18 21.33 4.51
N THR A 93 2.85 21.65 5.62
CA THR A 93 3.00 23.03 6.08
C THR A 93 3.77 23.88 5.07
N MET A 94 4.85 23.33 4.51
CA MET A 94 5.62 24.00 3.45
C MET A 94 4.80 24.21 2.18
N LEU A 95 4.02 23.21 1.77
CA LEU A 95 3.12 23.32 0.62
C LEU A 95 2.10 24.45 0.81
N ILE A 96 1.43 24.50 1.97
CA ILE A 96 0.43 25.54 2.28
C ILE A 96 1.10 26.92 2.29
N ARG A 97 2.23 27.09 2.97
CA ARG A 97 3.00 28.36 2.95
C ARG A 97 3.39 28.76 1.54
N GLY A 98 3.84 27.82 0.72
CA GLY A 98 4.18 28.06 -0.68
C GLY A 98 2.98 28.52 -1.51
N ILE A 99 1.77 28.02 -1.24
CA ILE A 99 0.55 28.50 -1.90
C ILE A 99 0.20 29.91 -1.41
N MET A 100 0.20 30.16 -0.08
CA MET A 100 -0.12 31.47 0.50
C MET A 100 0.79 32.60 -0.02
N LEU A 101 2.09 32.32 -0.12
CA LEU A 101 3.07 33.26 -0.68
C LEU A 101 2.80 33.58 -2.15
N ARG A 102 2.32 32.60 -2.93
CA ARG A 102 2.03 32.76 -4.36
C ARG A 102 0.70 33.46 -4.62
N THR A 103 -0.29 33.29 -3.75
CA THR A 103 -1.61 33.92 -3.90
C THR A 103 -1.68 35.33 -3.28
N GLY A 104 -0.57 35.84 -2.72
CA GLY A 104 -0.52 37.18 -2.14
C GLY A 104 -1.31 37.33 -0.83
N CYS A 105 -1.73 36.23 -0.22
CA CYS A 105 -2.47 36.23 1.03
C CYS A 105 -1.49 36.57 2.17
N ARG A 106 -1.42 37.85 2.54
CA ARG A 106 -0.73 38.30 3.76
C ARG A 106 -1.75 38.29 4.90
N GLU A 107 -1.35 37.64 5.99
CA GLU A 107 -1.97 37.62 7.33
C GLU A 107 -3.06 36.56 7.57
N CYS A 108 -2.70 35.57 8.40
CA CYS A 108 -3.41 35.31 9.66
C CYS A 108 -2.32 34.97 10.70
N THR A 109 -2.03 35.95 11.55
CA THR A 109 -1.29 35.79 12.82
C THR A 109 -2.01 34.85 13.76
#